data_AF-A0A897NQ30-F1
#
_entry.id   AF-A0A897NQ30-F1
#
_cell.length_a   1.000
_cell.length_b   1.000
_cell.length_c   1.000
_cell.angle_alpha   90.00
_cell.angle_beta   90.00
_cell.angle_gamma   90.00
#
_symmetry.space_group_name_H-M   'P 1'
#
loop_
_entity.id
_entity.type
_entity.pdbx_description
1 polymer ?
#
loop_
_entity_poly.entity_id
_entity_poly.type
_entity_poly.pdbx_seq_one_letter_code
_entity_poly.pdbx_strand_id
1 'polypeptide(L)'
;MPPELPRQQFVLDTSLFITEEIREPEESLEEAVLRLLDRIATARLELNISCHMPPSIHDELVTMLRERDVSEEVFERLETWVVRKSPDRYGVNIPADIVYQFVDEMSDRVDRGLRVSEEALREVEQLDPDKLGSGEEYMTEADRVLSNLRDKYRQALRQGVLDSREDFDLLVLAKELDAGVVTEDRGIIAWADRFGLRYVRGGQFPTLLEEYLRATGVEG
;
A
#
# COMPACT_ATOMS: atom_id res chain seq x y z
N MET A 1 -15.73 -1.86 -38.28
CA MET A 1 -15.78 -1.76 -36.81
C MET A 1 -14.77 -0.72 -36.41
N PRO A 2 -15.09 0.21 -35.48
CA PRO A 2 -14.04 1.02 -34.87
C PRO A 2 -12.97 0.10 -34.27
N PRO A 3 -11.68 0.47 -34.31
CA PRO A 3 -10.63 -0.34 -33.70
C PRO A 3 -10.94 -0.52 -32.22
N GLU A 4 -10.88 -1.76 -31.72
CA GLU A 4 -11.01 -2.03 -30.28
C GLU A 4 -9.91 -1.26 -29.54
N LEU A 5 -10.30 -0.50 -28.51
CA LEU A 5 -9.36 0.21 -27.68
C LEU A 5 -8.42 -0.80 -27.01
N PRO A 6 -7.09 -0.54 -27.00
CA PRO A 6 -6.15 -1.42 -26.33
C PRO A 6 -6.49 -1.50 -24.84
N ARG A 7 -6.49 -2.71 -24.30
CA ARG A 7 -6.81 -2.94 -22.89
C ARG A 7 -5.81 -2.20 -22.01
N GLN A 8 -6.30 -1.33 -21.14
CA GLN A 8 -5.48 -0.72 -20.10
C GLN A 8 -5.76 -1.41 -18.77
N GLN A 9 -4.71 -1.69 -18.01
CA GLN A 9 -4.82 -2.41 -16.75
C GLN A 9 -4.24 -1.57 -15.63
N PHE A 10 -4.88 -1.63 -14.47
CA PHE A 10 -4.43 -1.00 -13.24
C PHE A 10 -4.46 -2.01 -12.10
N VAL A 11 -3.47 -1.95 -11.20
CA VAL A 11 -3.50 -2.64 -9.92
C VAL A 11 -3.70 -1.61 -8.83
N LEU A 12 -4.76 -1.80 -8.04
CA LEU A 12 -5.20 -0.85 -7.04
C LEU A 12 -4.69 -1.25 -5.66
N ASP A 13 -4.20 -0.27 -4.92
CA ASP A 13 -3.84 -0.37 -3.51
C ASP A 13 -5.02 0.04 -2.60
N THR A 14 -4.99 -0.34 -1.32
CA THR A 14 -5.97 0.08 -0.31
C THR A 14 -5.98 1.61 -0.16
N SER A 15 -4.81 2.25 -0.26
CA SER A 15 -4.64 3.69 -0.06
C SER A 15 -5.47 4.55 -1.01
N LEU A 16 -5.75 4.06 -2.24
CA LEU A 16 -6.67 4.70 -3.19
C LEU A 16 -8.07 4.90 -2.59
N PHE A 17 -8.57 3.90 -1.88
CA PHE A 17 -9.95 3.91 -1.37
C PHE A 17 -10.08 4.66 -0.05
N ILE A 18 -8.98 4.79 0.70
CA ILE A 18 -8.99 5.40 2.04
C ILE A 18 -8.55 6.86 2.02
N THR A 19 -7.78 7.28 1.01
CA THR A 19 -7.28 8.65 0.92
C THR A 19 -8.41 9.69 0.95
N GLU A 20 -8.14 10.83 1.57
CA GLU A 20 -9.05 11.98 1.55
C GLU A 20 -9.00 12.73 0.22
N GLU A 21 -7.95 12.53 -0.59
CA GLU A 21 -7.74 13.26 -1.85
C GLU A 21 -8.76 12.92 -2.92
N ILE A 22 -9.41 11.75 -2.84
CA ILE A 22 -10.50 11.38 -3.74
C ILE A 22 -11.84 11.99 -3.31
N ARG A 23 -11.96 12.54 -2.10
CA ARG A 23 -13.24 13.00 -1.52
C ARG A 23 -13.52 14.45 -1.90
N GLU A 24 -14.76 14.72 -2.29
CA GLU A 24 -15.26 16.08 -2.48
C GLU A 24 -15.59 16.74 -1.13
N PRO A 25 -15.69 18.09 -1.08
CA PRO A 25 -16.13 18.77 0.14
C PRO A 25 -17.49 18.24 0.61
N GLU A 26 -17.59 17.90 1.89
CA GLU A 26 -18.79 17.35 2.54
C GLU A 26 -19.14 15.89 2.15
N GLU A 27 -18.34 15.25 1.29
CA GLU A 27 -18.53 13.86 0.90
C GLU A 27 -18.01 12.89 1.99
N SER A 28 -18.82 11.90 2.33
CA SER A 28 -18.41 10.79 3.19
C SER A 28 -17.44 9.84 2.47
N LEU A 29 -16.73 9.00 3.23
CA LEU A 29 -15.88 7.94 2.66
C LEU A 29 -16.69 7.01 1.75
N GLU A 30 -17.88 6.62 2.19
CA GLU A 30 -18.76 5.71 1.45
C GLU A 30 -19.16 6.31 0.10
N GLU A 31 -19.63 7.55 0.08
CA GLU A 31 -20.01 8.25 -1.16
C GLU A 31 -18.83 8.35 -2.13
N ALA A 32 -17.63 8.70 -1.63
CA ALA A 32 -16.43 8.78 -2.46
C ALA A 32 -16.03 7.43 -3.07
N VAL A 33 -16.09 6.35 -2.29
CA VAL A 33 -15.79 4.99 -2.76
C VAL A 33 -16.82 4.53 -3.79
N LEU A 34 -18.12 4.76 -3.55
CA LEU A 34 -19.18 4.42 -4.51
C LEU A 34 -19.00 5.16 -5.83
N ARG A 35 -18.72 6.46 -5.78
CA ARG A 35 -18.43 7.29 -6.97
C ARG A 35 -17.20 6.81 -7.72
N LEU A 36 -16.13 6.43 -7.03
CA LEU A 36 -14.96 5.82 -7.64
C LEU A 36 -15.30 4.49 -8.33
N LEU A 37 -16.05 3.62 -7.66
CA LEU A 37 -16.44 2.32 -8.21
C LEU A 37 -17.36 2.47 -9.43
N ASP A 38 -18.25 3.46 -9.45
CA ASP A 38 -19.06 3.79 -10.63
C ASP A 38 -18.20 4.21 -11.83
N ARG A 39 -17.17 5.04 -11.58
CA ARG A 39 -16.24 5.44 -12.64
C ARG A 39 -15.43 4.26 -13.16
N ILE A 40 -15.00 3.35 -12.28
CA ILE A 40 -14.32 2.11 -12.68
C ILE A 40 -15.26 1.25 -13.52
N ALA A 41 -16.54 1.13 -13.14
CA ALA A 41 -17.55 0.39 -13.89
C ALA A 41 -17.74 0.96 -15.30
N THR A 42 -17.96 2.27 -15.42
CA THR A 42 -18.13 2.95 -16.72
C THR A 42 -16.86 2.81 -17.57
N ALA A 43 -15.68 3.04 -16.99
CA ALA A 43 -14.41 2.87 -17.69
C ALA A 43 -14.16 1.42 -18.15
N ARG A 44 -14.64 0.43 -17.39
CA ARG A 44 -14.56 -0.98 -17.79
C ARG A 44 -15.37 -1.25 -19.05
N LEU A 45 -16.59 -0.72 -19.11
CA LEU A 45 -17.54 -0.95 -20.20
C LEU A 45 -17.20 -0.15 -21.46
N GLU A 46 -16.80 1.12 -21.30
CA GLU A 46 -16.62 2.05 -22.42
C GLU A 46 -15.18 2.08 -22.94
N LEU A 47 -14.19 1.89 -22.06
CA LEU A 47 -12.77 2.10 -22.38
C LEU A 47 -11.94 0.81 -22.31
N ASN A 48 -12.56 -0.32 -21.98
CA ASN A 48 -11.89 -1.59 -21.76
C ASN A 48 -10.79 -1.52 -20.67
N ILE A 49 -10.97 -0.66 -19.66
CA ILE A 49 -10.06 -0.54 -18.52
C ILE A 49 -10.35 -1.67 -17.53
N SER A 50 -9.32 -2.35 -17.02
CA SER A 50 -9.47 -3.40 -16.00
C SER A 50 -8.72 -3.03 -14.74
N CYS A 51 -9.42 -3.02 -13.61
CA CYS A 51 -8.83 -2.81 -12.29
C CYS A 51 -8.67 -4.15 -11.58
N HIS A 52 -7.48 -4.37 -11.01
CA HIS A 52 -7.09 -5.60 -10.35
C HIS A 52 -6.61 -5.31 -8.93
N MET A 53 -6.70 -6.31 -8.05
CA MET A 53 -6.16 -6.23 -6.70
C MET A 53 -5.68 -7.62 -6.25
N PRO A 54 -4.52 -7.73 -5.57
CA PRO A 54 -4.14 -8.96 -4.88
C PRO A 54 -5.18 -9.33 -3.81
N PRO A 55 -5.49 -10.63 -3.59
CA PRO A 55 -6.49 -11.04 -2.61
C PRO A 55 -6.20 -10.55 -1.18
N SER A 56 -4.95 -10.55 -0.73
CA SER A 56 -4.58 -10.08 0.62
C SER A 56 -4.88 -8.59 0.82
N ILE A 57 -4.54 -7.76 -0.16
CA ILE A 57 -4.84 -6.31 -0.15
C ILE A 57 -6.35 -6.09 -0.21
N HIS A 58 -7.07 -6.89 -0.99
CA HIS A 58 -8.52 -6.82 -1.03
C HIS A 58 -9.14 -7.17 0.34
N ASP A 59 -8.69 -8.24 0.98
CA ASP A 59 -9.20 -8.65 2.29
C ASP A 59 -8.90 -7.61 3.38
N GLU A 60 -7.73 -6.96 3.30
CA GLU A 60 -7.37 -5.82 4.14
C GLU A 60 -8.31 -4.63 3.92
N LEU A 61 -8.55 -4.23 2.67
CA LEU A 61 -9.49 -3.15 2.33
C LEU A 61 -10.89 -3.45 2.84
N VAL A 62 -11.39 -4.68 2.65
CA VAL A 62 -12.70 -5.10 3.15
C VAL A 62 -12.78 -4.95 4.67
N THR A 63 -11.72 -5.35 5.38
CA THR A 63 -11.66 -5.23 6.83
C THR A 63 -11.71 -3.75 7.25
N MET A 64 -10.90 -2.90 6.62
CA MET A 64 -10.89 -1.46 6.88
C MET A 64 -12.24 -0.80 6.62
N LEU A 65 -12.93 -1.17 5.54
CA LEU A 65 -14.24 -0.62 5.19
C LEU A 65 -15.32 -1.09 6.17
N ARG A 66 -15.32 -2.36 6.59
CA ARG A 66 -16.26 -2.88 7.60
C ARG A 66 -16.11 -2.19 8.95
N GLU A 67 -14.87 -1.95 9.38
CA GLU A 67 -14.60 -1.23 10.63
C GLU A 67 -15.12 0.22 10.61
N ARG A 68 -15.41 0.77 9.42
CA ARG A 68 -15.93 2.12 9.21
C ARG A 68 -17.44 2.14 8.93
N ASP A 69 -18.12 1.00 9.09
CA ASP A 69 -19.58 0.87 8.99
C ASP A 69 -20.16 1.34 7.64
N VAL A 70 -19.41 1.11 6.54
CA VAL A 70 -19.93 1.38 5.19
C VAL A 70 -20.96 0.34 4.78
N SER A 71 -21.91 0.74 3.92
CA SER A 71 -23.00 -0.13 3.48
C SER A 71 -22.55 -1.35 2.64
N GLU A 72 -23.41 -2.37 2.59
CA GLU A 72 -23.17 -3.59 1.78
C GLU A 72 -23.03 -3.31 0.28
N GLU A 73 -23.64 -2.21 -0.21
CA GLU A 73 -23.54 -1.79 -1.61
C GLU A 73 -22.09 -1.57 -2.05
N VAL A 74 -21.25 -1.04 -1.15
CA VAL A 74 -19.82 -0.85 -1.43
C VAL A 74 -19.13 -2.17 -1.73
N PHE A 75 -19.39 -3.20 -0.93
CA PHE A 75 -18.77 -4.52 -1.12
C PHE A 75 -19.28 -5.19 -2.39
N GLU A 76 -20.57 -5.13 -2.68
CA GLU A 76 -21.14 -5.68 -3.93
C GLU A 76 -20.50 -5.05 -5.18
N ARG A 77 -20.32 -3.73 -5.18
CA ARG A 77 -19.67 -3.02 -6.30
C ARG A 77 -18.18 -3.32 -6.36
N LEU A 78 -17.48 -3.38 -5.22
CA LEU A 78 -16.07 -3.72 -5.16
C LEU A 78 -15.82 -5.12 -5.74
N GLU A 79 -16.61 -6.12 -5.33
CA GLU A 79 -16.51 -7.50 -5.82
C GLU A 79 -16.83 -7.63 -7.32
N THR A 80 -17.72 -6.78 -7.83
CA THR A 80 -18.11 -6.79 -9.24
C THR A 80 -17.05 -6.14 -10.14
N TRP A 81 -16.51 -4.99 -9.74
CA TRP A 81 -15.72 -4.13 -10.63
C TRP A 81 -14.20 -4.21 -10.40
N VAL A 82 -13.75 -4.72 -9.26
CA VAL A 82 -12.32 -4.92 -8.96
C VAL A 82 -11.99 -6.41 -8.98
N VAL A 83 -11.17 -6.81 -9.96
CA VAL A 83 -10.83 -8.22 -10.18
C VAL A 83 -9.77 -8.68 -9.18
N ARG A 84 -10.13 -9.58 -8.28
CA ARG A 84 -9.16 -10.26 -7.41
C ARG A 84 -8.26 -11.19 -8.23
N LYS A 85 -6.95 -10.97 -8.19
CA LYS A 85 -5.97 -11.82 -8.87
C LYS A 85 -4.68 -11.90 -8.07
N SER A 86 -4.25 -13.10 -7.74
CA SER A 86 -2.90 -13.31 -7.20
C SER A 86 -1.85 -13.18 -8.30
N PRO A 87 -0.67 -12.60 -8.00
CA PRO A 87 0.44 -12.60 -8.94
C PRO A 87 0.92 -14.02 -9.25
N ASP A 88 1.37 -14.23 -10.48
CA ASP A 88 2.13 -15.42 -10.86
C ASP A 88 3.54 -15.36 -10.28
N ARG A 89 3.68 -15.88 -9.05
CA ARG A 89 4.96 -15.92 -8.32
C ARG A 89 6.02 -16.82 -8.95
N TYR A 90 5.68 -17.62 -9.95
CA TYR A 90 6.60 -18.57 -10.58
C TYR A 90 7.01 -18.14 -12.00
N GLY A 91 6.08 -17.55 -12.74
CA GLY A 91 6.30 -17.15 -14.14
C GLY A 91 6.79 -15.72 -14.34
N VAL A 92 6.65 -14.83 -13.35
CA VAL A 92 7.08 -13.44 -13.49
C VAL A 92 8.60 -13.33 -13.41
N ASN A 93 9.21 -12.77 -14.46
CA ASN A 93 10.63 -12.47 -14.51
C ASN A 93 10.91 -11.16 -13.75
N ILE A 94 11.71 -11.25 -12.70
CA ILE A 94 12.16 -10.10 -11.92
C ILE A 94 13.63 -9.81 -12.27
N PRO A 95 13.98 -8.57 -12.68
CA PRO A 95 15.36 -8.21 -12.93
C PRO A 95 16.24 -8.40 -11.68
N ALA A 96 17.46 -8.92 -11.84
CA ALA A 96 18.38 -9.13 -10.72
C ALA A 96 18.70 -7.84 -9.95
N ASP A 97 18.69 -6.68 -10.62
CA ASP A 97 18.90 -5.37 -10.01
C ASP A 97 17.85 -5.04 -8.93
N ILE A 98 16.58 -5.40 -9.15
CA ILE A 98 15.52 -5.27 -8.14
C ILE A 98 15.85 -6.09 -6.90
N VAL A 99 16.38 -7.30 -7.10
CA VAL A 99 16.79 -8.19 -6.00
C VAL A 99 17.98 -7.61 -5.25
N TYR A 100 18.97 -7.05 -5.96
CA TYR A 100 20.11 -6.37 -5.30
C TYR A 100 19.65 -5.18 -4.47
N GLN A 101 18.78 -4.34 -5.01
CA GLN A 101 18.23 -3.20 -4.27
C GLN A 101 17.44 -3.65 -3.03
N PHE A 102 16.73 -4.77 -3.11
CA PHE A 102 16.03 -5.33 -1.95
C PHE A 102 17.02 -5.81 -0.88
N VAL A 103 18.09 -6.49 -1.29
CA VAL A 103 19.16 -6.92 -0.39
C VAL A 103 19.81 -5.73 0.29
N ASP A 104 20.16 -4.68 -0.46
CA ASP A 104 20.76 -3.45 0.07
C ASP A 104 19.83 -2.78 1.10
N GLU A 105 18.54 -2.68 0.79
CA GLU A 105 17.56 -2.12 1.72
C GLU A 105 17.43 -2.94 3.01
N MET A 106 17.47 -4.27 2.90
CA MET A 106 17.45 -5.17 4.07
C MET A 106 18.71 -5.03 4.91
N SER A 107 19.88 -4.90 4.29
CA SER A 107 21.13 -4.61 5.00
C SER A 107 21.07 -3.29 5.75
N ASP A 108 20.58 -2.22 5.11
CA ASP A 108 20.42 -0.92 5.73
C ASP A 108 19.44 -0.94 6.93
N ARG A 109 18.37 -1.75 6.85
CA ARG A 109 17.42 -1.97 7.96
C ARG A 109 18.11 -2.63 9.14
N VAL A 110 18.89 -3.68 8.91
CA VAL A 110 19.66 -4.39 9.95
C VAL A 110 20.63 -3.43 10.63
N ASP A 111 21.34 -2.60 9.86
CA ASP A 111 22.27 -1.61 10.41
C ASP A 111 21.56 -0.53 11.25
N ARG A 112 20.37 -0.07 10.84
CA ARG A 112 19.54 0.80 11.68
C ARG A 112 19.12 0.14 12.98
N GLY A 113 18.68 -1.12 12.93
CA GLY A 113 18.32 -1.90 14.13
C GLY A 113 19.50 -2.06 15.09
N LEU A 114 20.70 -2.31 14.56
CA LEU A 114 21.93 -2.38 15.35
C LEU A 114 22.21 -1.05 16.07
N ARG A 115 22.14 0.08 15.36
CA ARG A 115 22.32 1.42 15.97
C ARG A 115 21.33 1.68 17.11
N VAL A 116 20.06 1.33 16.94
CA VAL A 116 19.05 1.47 18.00
C VAL A 116 19.41 0.60 19.22
N SER A 117 19.96 -0.58 19.00
CA SER A 117 20.39 -1.49 20.08
C SER A 117 21.61 -0.95 20.82
N GLU A 118 22.58 -0.38 20.10
CA GLU A 118 23.74 0.30 20.69
C GLU A 118 23.35 1.51 21.53
N GLU A 119 22.38 2.31 21.06
CA GLU A 119 21.85 3.46 21.81
C GLU A 119 21.21 3.02 23.13
N ALA A 120 20.38 1.98 23.11
CA ALA A 120 19.77 1.44 24.32
C ALA A 120 20.80 0.90 25.32
N LEU A 121 21.87 0.25 24.83
CA LEU A 121 22.96 -0.21 25.69
C LEU A 121 23.66 0.97 26.40
N ARG A 122 23.94 2.06 25.66
CA ARG A 122 24.52 3.28 26.23
C ARG A 122 23.59 3.97 27.23
N GLU A 123 22.27 3.88 27.05
CA GLU A 123 21.29 4.37 28.02
C GLU A 123 21.35 3.54 29.32
N VAL A 124 21.43 2.21 29.22
CA VAL A 124 21.55 1.31 30.39
C VAL A 124 22.86 1.54 31.15
N GLU A 125 23.98 1.73 30.45
CA GLU A 125 25.28 2.01 31.08
C GLU A 125 25.30 3.29 31.93
N GLN A 126 24.38 4.23 31.68
CA GLN A 126 24.25 5.47 32.44
C GLN A 126 23.32 5.35 33.65
N LEU A 127 22.63 4.22 33.81
CA LEU A 127 21.74 3.98 34.95
C LEU A 127 22.54 3.67 36.22
N ASP A 128 21.99 4.10 37.36
CA ASP A 128 22.58 3.83 38.67
C ASP A 128 22.39 2.35 39.04
N PRO A 129 23.47 1.55 39.21
CA PRO A 129 23.41 0.12 39.56
C PRO A 129 22.53 -0.17 40.77
N ASP A 130 22.47 0.74 41.73
CA ASP A 130 21.73 0.58 42.98
C ASP A 130 20.20 0.71 42.78
N LYS A 131 19.75 1.32 41.67
CA LYS A 131 18.33 1.48 41.30
C LYS A 131 17.82 0.42 40.33
N LEU A 132 18.70 -0.43 39.80
CA LEU A 132 18.34 -1.54 38.90
C LEU A 132 17.66 -2.71 39.63
N GLY A 133 17.70 -2.75 40.97
CA GLY A 133 17.20 -3.89 41.77
C GLY A 133 16.24 -3.55 42.92
N SER A 134 15.84 -2.30 43.12
CA SER A 134 14.96 -1.92 44.25
C SER A 134 13.48 -2.11 43.91
N GLY A 135 12.94 -3.27 44.29
CA GLY A 135 11.59 -3.74 43.98
C GLY A 135 10.43 -3.07 44.73
N GLU A 136 10.17 -1.79 44.46
CA GLU A 136 8.91 -1.12 44.88
C GLU A 136 8.08 -0.57 43.70
N GLU A 137 8.67 -0.33 42.51
CA GLU A 137 7.94 0.09 41.30
C GLU A 137 7.59 -1.08 40.36
N TYR A 138 6.42 -1.02 39.73
CA TYR A 138 5.91 -2.03 38.78
C TYR A 138 6.74 -2.12 37.48
N MET A 139 7.59 -1.11 37.21
CA MET A 139 8.53 -1.07 36.08
C MET A 139 9.82 -0.39 36.51
N THR A 140 10.96 -1.05 36.29
CA THR A 140 12.29 -0.45 36.54
C THR A 140 12.68 0.54 35.43
N GLU A 141 13.71 1.36 35.66
CA GLU A 141 14.29 2.21 34.61
C GLU A 141 14.82 1.37 33.44
N ALA A 142 15.38 0.19 33.70
CA ALA A 142 15.81 -0.75 32.67
C ALA A 142 14.63 -1.29 31.83
N ASP A 143 13.47 -1.55 32.46
CA ASP A 143 12.26 -1.97 31.74
C ASP A 143 11.75 -0.88 30.79
N ARG A 144 11.87 0.40 31.19
CA ARG A 144 11.54 1.54 30.32
C ARG A 144 12.47 1.61 29.12
N VAL A 145 13.78 1.46 29.33
CA VAL A 145 14.77 1.41 28.23
C VAL A 145 14.49 0.23 27.30
N LEU A 146 14.18 -0.96 27.85
CA LEU A 146 13.82 -2.13 27.06
C LEU A 146 12.55 -1.91 26.22
N SER A 147 11.51 -1.30 26.78
CA SER A 147 10.29 -0.96 26.03
C SER A 147 10.61 0.00 24.87
N ASN A 148 11.34 1.07 25.16
CA ASN A 148 11.74 2.05 24.15
C ASN A 148 12.61 1.44 23.05
N LEU A 149 13.55 0.56 23.42
CA LEU A 149 14.36 -0.23 22.48
C LEU A 149 13.45 -1.04 21.55
N ARG A 150 12.49 -1.80 22.10
CA ARG A 150 11.60 -2.64 21.28
C ARG A 150 10.79 -1.81 20.29
N ASP A 151 10.31 -0.64 20.70
CA ASP A 151 9.50 0.23 19.86
C ASP A 151 10.34 0.91 18.77
N LYS A 152 11.47 1.52 19.14
CA LYS A 152 12.41 2.12 18.18
C LYS A 152 12.96 1.07 17.21
N TYR A 153 13.27 -0.14 17.68
CA TYR A 153 13.82 -1.22 16.85
C TYR A 153 12.80 -1.69 15.81
N ARG A 154 11.54 -1.90 16.22
CA ARG A 154 10.45 -2.22 15.27
C ARG A 154 10.26 -1.12 14.24
N GLN A 155 10.31 0.15 14.66
CA GLN A 155 10.18 1.29 13.76
C GLN A 155 11.35 1.34 12.76
N ALA A 156 12.58 1.14 13.23
CA ALA A 156 13.79 1.16 12.40
C ALA A 156 13.81 0.06 11.32
N LEU A 157 13.27 -1.13 11.64
CA LEU A 157 13.15 -2.24 10.70
C LEU A 157 12.03 -2.06 9.68
N ARG A 158 10.95 -1.36 10.05
CA ARG A 158 9.85 -1.02 9.14
C ARG A 158 10.16 0.20 8.28
N GLN A 159 11.08 1.05 8.72
CA GLN A 159 11.52 2.19 7.94
C GLN A 159 12.21 1.69 6.65
N GLY A 160 11.53 1.87 5.53
CA GLY A 160 11.81 1.21 4.27
C GLY A 160 10.53 1.17 3.45
N VAL A 161 10.66 0.81 2.19
CA VAL A 161 9.71 1.14 1.12
C VAL A 161 8.89 -0.10 0.72
N LEU A 162 9.39 -1.31 0.99
CA LEU A 162 8.68 -2.57 0.77
C LEU A 162 8.89 -3.47 1.98
N ASP A 163 8.05 -3.31 2.99
CA ASP A 163 8.15 -4.01 4.27
C ASP A 163 7.11 -5.12 4.43
N SER A 164 6.13 -5.19 3.52
CA SER A 164 5.07 -6.19 3.52
C SER A 164 5.15 -7.13 2.29
N ARG A 165 4.53 -8.31 2.42
CA ARG A 165 4.36 -9.25 1.30
C ARG A 165 3.32 -8.73 0.32
N GLU A 166 2.35 -8.01 0.85
CA GLU A 166 1.22 -7.42 0.17
C GLU A 166 1.68 -6.40 -0.88
N ASP A 167 2.54 -5.45 -0.50
CA ASP A 167 3.13 -4.46 -1.43
C ASP A 167 3.92 -5.13 -2.56
N PHE A 168 4.66 -6.19 -2.21
CA PHE A 168 5.38 -6.98 -3.20
C PHE A 168 4.43 -7.69 -4.17
N ASP A 169 3.38 -8.36 -3.65
CA ASP A 169 2.39 -9.05 -4.48
C ASP A 169 1.68 -8.05 -5.43
N LEU A 170 1.45 -6.81 -4.99
CA LEU A 170 0.91 -5.73 -5.82
C LEU A 170 1.83 -5.34 -6.98
N LEU A 171 3.12 -5.13 -6.70
CA LEU A 171 4.11 -4.79 -7.73
C LEU A 171 4.35 -5.93 -8.72
N VAL A 172 4.42 -7.18 -8.24
CA VAL A 172 4.57 -8.37 -9.08
C VAL A 172 3.34 -8.55 -9.97
N LEU A 173 2.13 -8.35 -9.43
CA LEU A 173 0.90 -8.41 -10.23
C LEU A 173 0.88 -7.33 -11.30
N ALA A 174 1.31 -6.11 -10.96
CA ALA A 174 1.38 -5.02 -11.92
C ALA A 174 2.38 -5.34 -13.04
N LYS A 175 3.54 -5.93 -12.70
CA LYS A 175 4.53 -6.39 -13.67
C LYS A 175 4.00 -7.51 -14.58
N GLU A 176 3.29 -8.48 -14.00
CA GLU A 176 2.68 -9.58 -14.75
C GLU A 176 1.68 -9.08 -15.81
N LEU A 177 0.88 -8.07 -15.43
CA LEU A 177 -0.22 -7.54 -16.25
C LEU A 177 0.16 -6.36 -17.14
N ASP A 178 1.42 -5.89 -17.11
CA ASP A 178 1.82 -4.60 -17.70
C ASP A 178 0.91 -3.42 -17.27
N ALA A 179 0.48 -3.48 -16.02
CA ALA A 179 -0.52 -2.60 -15.44
C ALA A 179 0.11 -1.39 -14.74
N GLY A 180 -0.63 -0.28 -14.68
CA GLY A 180 -0.28 0.85 -13.84
C GLY A 180 -0.61 0.59 -12.37
N VAL A 181 0.27 0.94 -11.45
CA VAL A 181 0.00 0.87 -10.00
C VAL A 181 -0.75 2.13 -9.55
N VAL A 182 -1.82 1.98 -8.79
CA VAL A 182 -2.57 3.11 -8.23
C VAL A 182 -2.45 3.10 -6.71
N THR A 183 -1.75 4.08 -6.14
CA THR A 183 -1.43 4.14 -4.70
C THR A 183 -1.06 5.56 -4.27
N GLU A 184 -1.28 5.86 -2.99
CA GLU A 184 -0.73 7.03 -2.30
C GLU A 184 0.57 6.70 -1.54
N ASP A 185 0.91 5.43 -1.41
CA ASP A 185 2.08 4.96 -0.68
C ASP A 185 3.37 5.33 -1.42
N ARG A 186 4.21 6.14 -0.77
CA ARG A 186 5.49 6.60 -1.33
C ARG A 186 6.49 5.47 -1.49
N GLY A 187 6.38 4.45 -0.65
CA GLY A 187 7.12 3.22 -0.74
C GLY A 187 6.81 2.51 -2.05
N ILE A 188 5.56 2.12 -2.23
CA ILE A 188 5.11 1.43 -3.45
C ILE A 188 5.47 2.22 -4.72
N ILE A 189 5.33 3.56 -4.71
CA ILE A 189 5.71 4.41 -5.85
C ILE A 189 7.20 4.30 -6.17
N ALA A 190 8.08 4.41 -5.17
CA ALA A 190 9.51 4.35 -5.42
C ALA A 190 9.95 2.97 -5.94
N TRP A 191 9.26 1.89 -5.53
CA TRP A 191 9.49 0.58 -6.13
C TRP A 191 8.89 0.44 -7.52
N ALA A 192 7.70 1.01 -7.78
CA ALA A 192 7.13 1.05 -9.13
C ALA A 192 8.12 1.68 -10.12
N ASP A 193 8.77 2.80 -9.73
CA ASP A 193 9.86 3.42 -10.50
C ASP A 193 11.02 2.45 -10.77
N ARG A 194 11.50 1.75 -9.74
CA ARG A 194 12.60 0.78 -9.86
C ARG A 194 12.25 -0.38 -10.79
N PHE A 195 11.03 -0.91 -10.70
CA PHE A 195 10.52 -1.97 -11.57
C PHE A 195 10.24 -1.49 -13.00
N GLY A 196 10.28 -0.17 -13.25
CA GLY A 196 9.91 0.45 -14.52
C GLY A 196 8.41 0.33 -14.81
N LEU A 197 7.57 0.37 -13.78
CA LEU A 197 6.12 0.30 -13.87
C LEU A 197 5.53 1.71 -14.02
N ARG A 198 4.40 1.81 -14.72
CA ARG A 198 3.56 3.01 -14.67
C ARG A 198 2.95 3.10 -13.28
N TYR A 199 2.77 4.30 -12.75
CA TYR A 199 2.00 4.52 -11.53
C TYR A 199 1.17 5.80 -11.62
N VAL A 200 0.11 5.85 -10.82
CA VAL A 200 -0.82 6.97 -10.69
C VAL A 200 -1.06 7.18 -9.20
N ARG A 201 -1.02 8.44 -8.74
CA ARG A 201 -1.42 8.76 -7.36
C ARG A 201 -2.92 8.46 -7.21
N GLY A 202 -3.29 7.79 -6.13
CA GLY A 202 -4.69 7.50 -5.78
C GLY A 202 -5.62 8.71 -5.95
N GLY A 203 -5.27 9.87 -5.41
CA GLY A 203 -6.04 11.12 -5.55
C GLY A 203 -6.22 11.61 -6.99
N GLN A 204 -5.33 11.23 -7.91
CA GLN A 204 -5.38 11.61 -9.33
C GLN A 204 -6.13 10.59 -10.20
N PHE A 205 -6.28 9.36 -9.72
CA PHE A 205 -6.86 8.27 -10.50
C PHE A 205 -8.33 8.51 -10.89
N PRO A 206 -9.22 9.02 -10.01
CA PRO A 206 -10.59 9.35 -10.42
C PRO A 206 -10.63 10.39 -11.55
N THR A 207 -9.82 11.44 -11.47
CA THR A 207 -9.73 12.48 -12.52
C THR A 207 -9.17 11.92 -13.83
N LEU A 208 -8.23 10.99 -13.77
CA LEU A 208 -7.72 10.30 -14.96
C LEU A 208 -8.83 9.51 -15.67
N LEU A 209 -9.67 8.78 -14.91
CA LEU A 209 -10.80 8.04 -15.48
C LEU A 209 -11.84 8.99 -16.10
N GLU A 210 -12.17 10.09 -15.40
CA GLU A 210 -13.08 11.12 -15.91
C GLU A 210 -12.61 11.69 -17.25
N GLU A 211 -11.33 12.07 -17.35
CA GLU A 211 -10.79 12.67 -18.58
C GLU A 211 -10.76 11.67 -19.73
N TYR A 212 -10.50 10.39 -19.46
CA TYR A 212 -10.61 9.34 -20.49
C TYR A 212 -12.06 9.15 -20.97
N LEU A 213 -13.03 9.15 -20.06
CA LEU A 213 -14.45 9.01 -20.40
C LEU A 213 -14.97 10.23 -21.18
N ARG A 214 -14.60 11.44 -20.75
CA ARG A 214 -14.91 12.67 -21.46
C ARG A 214 -14.38 12.64 -22.90
N ALA A 215 -13.16 12.13 -23.10
CA ALA A 215 -12.55 12.03 -24.43
C ALA A 215 -13.29 11.08 -25.38
N THR A 216 -14.05 10.11 -24.87
CA THR A 216 -14.90 9.22 -25.69
C THR A 216 -16.32 9.73 -25.89
N GLY A 217 -16.66 10.90 -25.34
CA GLY A 217 -18.00 11.49 -25.42
C GLY A 217 -19.01 10.84 -24.48
N VAL A 218 -18.55 10.05 -23.50
CA VAL A 218 -19.35 9.53 -22.41
C VAL A 218 -19.24 10.52 -21.26
N GLU A 219 -20.35 11.15 -20.86
CA GLU A 219 -20.38 11.88 -19.59
C GLU A 219 -20.39 10.84 -18.47
N GLY A 220 -19.30 10.83 -17.69
CA GLY A 220 -19.09 9.92 -16.54
C GLY A 220 -19.68 10.43 -15.25
#